data_AF-A0A445KL61-F1
#
_entry.id   AF-A0A445KL61-F1
#
_cell.length_a   1.000
_cell.length_b   1.000
_cell.length_c   1.000
_cell.angle_alpha   90.00
_cell.angle_beta   90.00
_cell.angle_gamma   90.00
#
_symmetry.space_group_name_H-M   'P 1'
#
loop_
_entity.id
_entity.type
_entity.pdbx_description
1 polymer ?
#
loop_
_entity_poly.entity_id
_entity_poly.type
_entity_poly.pdbx_seq_one_letter_code
_entity_poly.pdbx_strand_id
1 'polypeptide(L)'
;MKISDLLPYWFHIAEGVVCNDVDMQSLFLLTGPNGGGKSSLLRSICAAALLGICGLMVPAESALIPYFDSITLHMKSYDSPVDKKSSFQVCYWLMLFSYVHL
;
A
#
# COMPACT_ATOMS: atom_id res chain seq x y z
N MET A 1 -1.83 -12.52 -2.62
CA MET A 1 -0.57 -11.74 -2.62
C MET A 1 0.07 -11.94 -1.28
N LYS A 2 1.30 -12.46 -1.26
CA LYS A 2 2.04 -12.73 -0.02
C LYS A 2 3.43 -12.13 -0.14
N ILE A 3 3.82 -11.26 0.78
CA ILE A 3 5.13 -10.61 0.81
C ILE A 3 5.68 -10.69 2.22
N SER A 4 6.92 -11.15 2.38
CA SER A 4 7.64 -11.13 3.65
C SER A 4 8.70 -10.02 3.68
N ASP A 5 8.85 -9.38 4.83
CA ASP A 5 9.82 -8.31 5.05
C ASP A 5 9.77 -7.18 3.99
N LEU A 6 8.56 -6.68 3.71
CA LEU A 6 8.38 -5.58 2.76
C LEU A 6 9.02 -4.29 3.28
N LEU A 7 9.93 -3.75 2.47
CA LEU A 7 10.55 -2.46 2.67
C LEU A 7 9.86 -1.41 1.79
N PRO A 8 9.53 -0.22 2.33
CA PRO A 8 9.10 0.89 1.50
C PRO A 8 10.25 1.33 0.58
N TYR A 9 9.99 1.37 -0.73
CA TYR A 9 11.03 1.62 -1.74
C TYR A 9 11.76 2.97 -1.59
N TRP A 10 11.15 3.95 -0.93
CA TRP A 10 11.69 5.31 -0.78
C TRP A 10 12.49 5.51 0.51
N PHE A 11 12.51 4.53 1.43
CA PHE A 11 13.30 4.63 2.65
C PHE A 11 14.60 3.82 2.51
N HIS A 12 15.68 4.35 3.08
CA HIS A 12 16.92 3.59 3.19
C HIS A 12 16.88 2.71 4.45
N ILE A 13 17.39 1.47 4.35
CA ILE A 13 17.45 0.52 5.50
C ILE A 13 18.18 1.14 6.71
N ALA A 14 19.14 2.05 6.45
CA ALA A 14 19.89 2.77 7.47
C ALA A 14 19.04 3.76 8.30
N GLU A 15 17.82 4.08 7.87
CA GLU A 15 16.96 5.09 8.50
C GLU A 15 16.03 4.51 9.58
N GLY A 16 16.22 3.25 9.98
CA GLY A 16 15.41 2.61 11.03
C GLY A 16 14.02 2.20 10.52
N VAL A 17 13.96 1.71 9.29
CA VAL A 17 12.72 1.24 8.64
C VAL A 17 12.21 -0.03 9.32
N VAL A 18 10.91 -0.07 9.55
CA VAL A 18 10.22 -1.29 10.02
C VAL A 18 9.71 -2.07 8.80
N CYS A 19 10.21 -3.28 8.63
CA CYS A 19 9.72 -4.23 7.63
C CYS A 19 8.30 -4.72 7.99
N ASN A 20 7.48 -4.99 6.98
CA ASN A 20 6.11 -5.46 7.21
C ASN A 20 5.82 -6.72 6.39
N ASP A 21 5.15 -7.69 7.00
CA ASP A 21 4.60 -8.84 6.27
C ASP A 21 3.19 -8.55 5.77
N VAL A 22 2.88 -9.03 4.58
CA VAL A 22 1.59 -8.82 3.92
C VAL A 22 1.10 -10.15 3.39
N ASP A 23 -0.02 -10.64 3.93
CA ASP A 23 -0.73 -11.81 3.39
C ASP A 23 -2.18 -11.41 3.11
N MET A 24 -2.51 -11.32 1.83
CA MET A 24 -3.79 -10.79 1.36
C MET A 24 -4.39 -11.70 0.28
N GLN A 25 -5.63 -12.12 0.52
CA GLN A 25 -6.38 -13.02 -0.36
C GLN A 25 -7.50 -12.32 -1.15
N SER A 26 -8.19 -11.35 -0.54
CA SER A 26 -9.27 -10.61 -1.19
C SER A 26 -9.36 -9.18 -0.66
N LEU A 27 -10.27 -8.93 0.29
CA LEU A 27 -10.46 -7.63 0.92
C LEU A 27 -9.74 -7.60 2.27
N PHE A 28 -8.92 -6.58 2.48
CA PHE A 28 -8.29 -6.33 3.78
C PHE A 28 -8.66 -4.92 4.27
N LEU A 29 -9.00 -4.82 5.56
CA LEU A 29 -9.31 -3.54 6.20
C LEU A 29 -8.15 -3.14 7.10
N LEU A 30 -7.42 -2.10 6.71
CA LEU A 30 -6.31 -1.56 7.49
C LEU A 30 -6.79 -0.41 8.38
N THR A 31 -6.92 -0.67 9.68
CA THR A 31 -7.30 0.33 10.70
C THR A 31 -6.13 0.70 11.59
N GLY A 32 -6.26 1.79 12.35
CA GLY A 32 -5.25 2.24 13.32
C GLY A 32 -5.13 3.77 13.41
N PRO A 33 -4.35 4.29 14.37
CA PRO A 33 -4.21 5.73 14.61
C PRO A 33 -3.59 6.48 13.42
N ASN A 34 -4.01 7.72 13.18
CA ASN A 34 -3.40 8.59 12.18
C ASN A 34 -1.91 8.78 12.51
N GLY A 35 -1.04 8.70 11.50
CA GLY A 35 0.42 8.69 11.68
C GLY A 35 1.05 7.32 11.93
N GLY A 36 0.26 6.27 12.19
CA GLY A 36 0.77 4.90 12.40
C GLY A 36 1.25 4.17 11.14
N GLY A 37 1.76 4.86 10.12
CA GLY A 37 2.36 4.22 8.93
C GLY A 37 1.40 3.57 7.93
N LYS A 38 0.08 3.54 8.17
CA LYS A 38 -0.90 2.89 7.27
C LYS A 38 -0.80 3.33 5.81
N SER A 39 -0.70 4.64 5.57
CA SER A 39 -0.55 5.17 4.21
C SER A 39 0.79 4.80 3.58
N SER A 40 1.84 4.69 4.39
CA SER A 40 3.16 4.21 3.95
C SER A 40 3.06 2.75 3.54
N LEU A 41 2.46 1.88 4.36
CA LEU A 41 2.25 0.47 4.05
C LEU A 41 1.50 0.27 2.73
N LEU A 42 0.38 0.99 2.53
CA LEU A 42 -0.41 0.87 1.30
C LEU A 42 0.36 1.33 0.04
N ARG A 43 1.18 2.39 0.14
CA ARG A 43 2.06 2.81 -0.96
C ARG A 43 3.12 1.76 -1.25
N SER A 44 3.73 1.17 -0.21
CA SER A 44 4.74 0.11 -0.36
C SER A 44 4.14 -1.13 -1.04
N ILE A 45 2.95 -1.56 -0.63
CA ILE A 45 2.26 -2.72 -1.24
C ILE A 45 1.93 -2.43 -2.70
N CYS A 46 1.44 -1.22 -3.02
CA CYS A 46 1.13 -0.81 -4.38
C CYS A 46 2.38 -0.82 -5.27
N ALA A 47 3.48 -0.25 -4.79
CA ALA A 47 4.76 -0.27 -5.51
C ALA A 47 5.29 -1.69 -5.69
N ALA A 48 5.23 -2.53 -4.66
CA ALA A 48 5.64 -3.93 -4.74
C ALA A 48 4.83 -4.69 -5.80
N ALA A 49 3.50 -4.53 -5.81
CA ALA A 49 2.64 -5.15 -6.81
C ALA A 49 2.96 -4.67 -8.23
N LEU A 50 3.20 -3.38 -8.43
CA LEU A 50 3.57 -2.81 -9.73
C LEU A 50 4.92 -3.34 -10.22
N LEU A 51 5.93 -3.37 -9.35
CA LEU A 51 7.25 -3.93 -9.67
C LEU A 51 7.15 -5.42 -10.04
N GLY A 52 6.37 -6.19 -9.29
CA GLY A 52 6.12 -7.61 -9.58
C GLY A 52 5.47 -7.84 -10.95
N ILE A 53 4.47 -7.04 -11.32
CA ILE A 53 3.82 -7.14 -12.64
C ILE A 53 4.79 -6.75 -13.77
N CYS A 54 5.65 -5.75 -13.54
CA CYS A 54 6.67 -5.34 -14.51
C CYS A 54 7.83 -6.35 -14.64
N GLY A 55 7.88 -7.41 -13.83
CA GLY A 55 8.99 -8.36 -13.80
C GLY A 55 10.27 -7.77 -13.18
N LEU A 56 10.13 -6.73 -12.36
CA LEU A 56 11.23 -6.06 -11.66
C LEU A 56 11.41 -6.64 -10.25
N MET A 57 12.61 -6.43 -9.69
CA MET A 57 12.93 -6.80 -8.32
C MET A 57 12.02 -6.06 -7.33
N VAL A 58 11.38 -6.79 -6.42
CA VAL A 58 10.54 -6.25 -5.36
C VAL A 58 11.40 -6.02 -4.11
N PRO A 59 11.30 -4.88 -3.40
CA PRO A 59 12.06 -4.61 -2.17
C PRO A 59 11.46 -5.38 -0.98
N ALA A 60 11.62 -6.69 -0.99
CA ALA A 60 11.15 -7.62 0.03
C ALA A 60 12.07 -8.84 0.09
N GLU A 61 12.06 -9.58 1.20
CA GLU A 61 12.82 -10.84 1.28
C GLU A 61 12.20 -11.92 0.38
N SER A 62 10.88 -12.04 0.41
CA SER A 62 10.13 -12.90 -0.51
C SER A 62 8.83 -12.23 -0.95
N ALA A 63 8.45 -12.43 -2.21
CA ALA A 63 7.22 -11.86 -2.76
C ALA A 63 6.55 -12.84 -3.74
N LEU A 64 5.34 -13.26 -3.40
CA LEU A 64 4.42 -13.97 -4.27
C LEU A 64 3.30 -13.00 -4.68
N ILE A 65 3.47 -12.43 -5.87
CA ILE A 65 2.56 -11.45 -6.44
C ILE A 65 1.75 -12.16 -7.53
N PRO A 66 0.44 -12.29 -7.33
CA PRO A 66 -0.44 -12.81 -8.37
C PRO A 66 -0.61 -11.77 -9.48
N TYR A 67 -1.02 -12.23 -10.65
CA TYR A 67 -1.33 -11.33 -11.76
C TYR A 67 -2.59 -10.51 -11.42
N PHE A 68 -2.49 -9.19 -11.57
CA PHE A 68 -3.61 -8.28 -11.38
C PHE A 68 -3.90 -7.53 -12.68
N ASP A 69 -5.17 -7.41 -13.04
CA ASP A 69 -5.58 -6.64 -14.22
C ASP A 69 -5.50 -5.14 -13.97
N SER A 70 -5.78 -4.72 -12.73
CA SER A 70 -5.65 -3.33 -12.31
C SER A 70 -5.33 -3.23 -10.82
N ILE A 71 -4.45 -2.27 -10.51
CA ILE A 71 -4.13 -1.86 -9.14
C ILE A 71 -4.62 -0.43 -8.99
N THR A 72 -5.62 -0.22 -8.12
CA THR A 72 -6.15 1.12 -7.84
C THR A 72 -5.91 1.48 -6.39
N LEU A 73 -5.26 2.62 -6.18
CA LEU A 73 -4.94 3.15 -4.86
C LEU A 73 -5.67 4.48 -4.67
N HIS A 74 -6.75 4.47 -3.88
CA HIS A 74 -7.47 5.69 -3.55
C HIS A 74 -6.90 6.33 -2.29
N MET A 75 -6.09 7.36 -2.51
CA MET A 75 -5.54 8.19 -1.46
C MET A 75 -6.24 9.54 -1.45
N LYS A 76 -7.06 9.82 -0.42
CA LYS A 76 -7.59 11.18 -0.25
C LYS A 76 -6.42 12.14 0.07
N SER A 77 -6.32 13.19 -0.73
CA SER A 77 -5.32 14.25 -0.60
C SER A 77 -5.50 15.05 0.67
N TYR A 78 -4.37 15.50 1.20
CA TYR A 78 -4.20 16.28 2.41
C TYR A 78 -5.05 17.56 2.40
N ASP A 79 -5.59 17.91 3.57
CA ASP A 79 -6.33 19.14 3.85
C ASP A 79 -5.42 20.37 3.63
N SER A 80 -5.93 21.44 3.02
CA SER A 80 -5.26 22.74 3.00
C SER A 80 -5.90 23.63 4.06
N PRO A 81 -5.20 23.99 5.15
CA PRO A 81 -5.75 24.85 6.21
C PRO A 81 -6.19 26.23 5.72
N VAL A 82 -5.81 26.62 4.51
CA VAL A 82 -6.10 27.92 3.88
C VAL A 82 -7.57 28.04 3.45
N ASP A 83 -8.29 26.92 3.28
CA ASP A 83 -9.62 26.89 2.65
C ASP A 83 -10.82 26.78 3.63
N LYS A 84 -10.61 26.71 4.95
CA LYS A 84 -11.67 26.63 5.98
C LYS A 84 -12.81 25.62 5.68
N LYS A 85 -12.53 24.51 5.01
CA LYS A 85 -13.49 23.40 4.79
C LYS A 85 -13.23 22.26 5.78
N SER A 86 -14.30 21.62 6.24
CA SER A 86 -14.26 20.54 7.23
C SER A 86 -14.05 19.17 6.57
N SER A 87 -13.07 18.41 7.05
CA SER A 87 -12.75 17.02 6.64
C SER A 87 -13.70 15.94 7.21
N PHE A 88 -14.84 16.31 7.76
CA PHE A 88 -15.82 15.39 8.36
C PHE A 88 -16.56 14.55 7.30
N GLN A 89 -15.87 13.65 6.60
CA GLN A 89 -16.42 12.35 6.21
C GLN A 89 -15.30 11.48 5.64
N VAL A 90 -14.71 10.72 6.56
CA VAL A 90 -14.19 9.38 6.31
C VAL A 90 -12.85 9.32 5.54
N CYS A 91 -11.78 9.13 6.30
CA CYS A 91 -10.46 8.70 5.83
C CYS A 91 -10.41 7.16 5.80
N TYR A 92 -11.16 6.55 4.88
CA TYR A 92 -10.93 5.15 4.52
C TYR A 92 -9.82 5.12 3.49
N TRP A 93 -8.73 4.43 3.82
CA TRP A 93 -7.71 4.09 2.84
C TRP A 93 -8.13 2.79 2.18
N LEU A 94 -8.47 2.87 0.90
CA LEU A 94 -8.92 1.73 0.13
C LEU A 94 -7.88 1.41 -0.94
N MET A 95 -7.36 0.21 -0.87
CA MET A 95 -6.62 -0.41 -1.96
C MET A 95 -7.48 -1.50 -2.54
N LEU A 96 -7.72 -1.44 -3.85
CA LEU A 96 -8.49 -2.43 -4.57
C LEU A 96 -7.58 -3.12 -5.58
N PHE A 97 -7.60 -4.44 -5.52
CA PHE A 97 -7.05 -5.31 -6.54
C PHE A 97 -8.21 -5.94 -7.29
N SER A 98 -8.23 -5.77 -8.61
CA SER A 98 -9.26 -6.38 -9.46
C SER A 98 -8.70 -7.61 -10.15
N TYR A 99 -9.48 -8.70 -10.12
CA TYR A 99 -9.29 -9.90 -10.92
C TYR A 99 -10.48 -10.04 -11.86
N VAL A 100 -10.24 -10.12 -13.17
CA VAL A 100 -11.20 -10.63 -14.14
C VAL A 100 -10.82 -12.07 -14.44
N HIS A 101 -11.65 -13.01 -13.98
CA HIS A 101 -11.63 -14.36 -14.55
C HIS A 101 -12.18 -14.26 -15.98
N LEU A 102 -11.29 -14.34 -16.98
CA LEU A 102 -11.65 -14.70 -18.34
C LEU A 102 -11.92 -16.22 -18.43
#